data_AF-F2B9W2-F1
#
_entry.id   AF-F2B9W2-F1
#
_cell.length_a   1.000
_cell.length_b   1.000
_cell.length_c   1.000
_cell.angle_alpha   90.00
_cell.angle_beta   90.00
_cell.angle_gamma   90.00
#
_symmetry.space_group_name_H-M   'P 1'
#
loop_
_entity.id
_entity.type
_entity.pdbx_description
1 polymer ?
#
loop_
_entity_poly.entity_id
_entity_poly.type
_entity_poly.pdbx_seq_one_letter_code
_entity_poly.pdbx_strand_id
1 'polypeptide(L)'
;MKTIRRFLSLAAPFWWRNNSWFNWLILAAVVGFSLAIVRVGVLITDWNKTFYDALAAFDGKAMPALIVEFLVYIALVTGFIACGNWLRKVLLFRWREHLTRQFQQNWLGGHKHYRLQLTGEPDNPDQRIAEDVAMLSEKSIDLFK
;
A
#
# COMPACT_ATOMS: atom_id res chain seq x y z
N MET A 1 24.49 -3.02 8.19
CA MET A 1 23.74 -1.85 7.66
C MET A 1 23.90 -1.58 6.15
N LYS A 2 24.61 -2.40 5.36
CA LYS A 2 24.80 -2.15 3.90
C LYS A 2 23.51 -2.32 3.08
N THR A 3 22.63 -3.26 3.48
CA THR A 3 21.38 -3.58 2.76
C THR A 3 20.36 -2.43 2.80
N ILE A 4 20.17 -1.80 3.97
CA ILE A 4 19.25 -0.66 4.13
C ILE A 4 19.71 0.52 3.27
N ARG A 5 21.02 0.79 3.22
CA ARG A 5 21.58 1.88 2.40
C ARG A 5 21.35 1.65 0.91
N ARG A 6 21.47 0.39 0.44
CA ARG A 6 21.17 0.00 -0.94
C ARG A 6 19.68 0.13 -1.24
N PHE A 7 18.81 -0.36 -0.35
CA PHE A 7 17.36 -0.20 -0.48
C PHE A 7 16.97 1.28 -0.58
N LEU A 8 17.47 2.13 0.32
CA LEU A 8 17.21 3.56 0.29
C LEU A 8 17.73 4.22 -0.98
N SER A 9 18.89 3.80 -1.51
CA SER A 9 19.39 4.34 -2.78
C SER A 9 18.51 3.99 -3.99
N LEU A 10 17.82 2.84 -3.95
CA LEU A 10 16.89 2.40 -5.00
C LEU A 10 15.50 3.05 -4.85
N ALA A 11 15.04 3.27 -3.62
CA ALA A 11 13.74 3.85 -3.33
C ALA A 11 13.75 5.39 -3.37
N ALA A 12 14.87 6.04 -3.02
CA ALA A 12 14.96 7.49 -2.91
C ALA A 12 14.54 8.26 -4.18
N PRO A 13 14.87 7.83 -5.41
CA PRO A 13 14.48 8.52 -6.64
C PRO A 13 12.96 8.64 -6.83
N PHE A 14 12.17 7.71 -6.30
CA PHE A 14 10.71 7.76 -6.37
C PHE A 14 10.11 8.78 -5.39
N TRP A 15 10.70 8.89 -4.20
CA TRP A 15 10.18 9.72 -3.11
C TRP A 15 10.70 11.17 -3.10
N TRP A 16 11.89 11.42 -3.66
CA TRP A 16 12.57 12.73 -3.60
C TRP A 16 12.76 13.44 -4.95
N ARG A 17 12.41 12.83 -6.09
CA ARG A 17 12.54 13.51 -7.40
C ARG A 17 11.43 14.56 -7.59
N ASN A 18 11.63 15.50 -8.50
CA ASN A 18 10.73 16.63 -8.72
C ASN A 18 9.27 16.15 -8.93
N ASN A 19 8.31 16.74 -8.21
CA ASN A 19 6.87 16.38 -8.17
C ASN A 19 6.45 15.11 -7.39
N SER A 20 7.24 14.64 -6.40
CA SER A 20 6.88 13.48 -5.56
C SER A 20 5.82 13.73 -4.47
N TRP A 21 5.31 14.96 -4.29
CA TRP A 21 4.34 15.28 -3.24
C TRP A 21 3.05 14.45 -3.35
N PHE A 22 2.61 14.15 -4.59
CA PHE A 22 1.42 13.35 -4.84
C PHE A 22 1.60 11.89 -4.40
N ASN A 23 2.83 11.34 -4.50
CA ASN A 23 3.12 9.98 -4.02
C ASN A 23 3.04 9.92 -2.49
N TRP A 24 3.51 10.97 -1.81
CA TRP A 24 3.36 11.12 -0.35
C TRP A 24 1.91 11.29 0.08
N LEU A 25 1.10 12.03 -0.69
CA LEU A 25 -0.33 12.17 -0.42
C LEU A 25 -1.04 10.81 -0.52
N ILE A 26 -0.77 10.02 -1.57
CA ILE A 26 -1.34 8.67 -1.71
C ILE A 26 -0.92 7.79 -0.53
N LEU A 27 0.37 7.82 -0.14
CA LEU A 27 0.85 7.04 1.01
C LEU A 27 0.13 7.47 2.30
N ALA A 28 0.02 8.77 2.56
CA ALA A 28 -0.68 9.30 3.72
C ALA A 28 -2.16 8.89 3.72
N ALA A 29 -2.82 8.89 2.55
CA ALA A 29 -4.20 8.43 2.42
C ALA A 29 -4.33 6.93 2.71
N VAL A 30 -3.42 6.08 2.22
CA VAL A 30 -3.40 4.63 2.54
C VAL A 30 -3.27 4.40 4.04
N VAL A 31 -2.33 5.08 4.70
CA VAL A 31 -2.17 5.01 6.17
C VAL A 31 -3.41 5.54 6.88
N GLY A 32 -3.98 6.65 6.40
CA GLY A 32 -5.22 7.23 6.93
C GLY A 32 -6.40 6.26 6.88
N PHE A 33 -6.59 5.55 5.77
CA PHE A 33 -7.63 4.51 5.65
C PHE A 33 -7.38 3.34 6.61
N SER A 34 -6.13 2.90 6.80
CA SER A 34 -5.80 1.86 7.77
C SER A 34 -6.17 2.29 9.20
N LEU A 35 -5.79 3.52 9.60
CA LEU A 35 -6.16 4.09 10.89
C LEU A 35 -7.67 4.26 11.05
N ALA A 36 -8.39 4.64 9.99
CA ALA A 36 -9.84 4.76 10.01
C ALA A 36 -10.52 3.40 10.23
N ILE A 37 -10.03 2.33 9.58
CA ILE A 37 -10.53 0.96 9.79
C ILE A 37 -10.35 0.55 11.26
N VAL A 38 -9.15 0.79 11.83
CA VAL A 38 -8.88 0.50 13.25
C VAL A 38 -9.84 1.30 14.15
N ARG A 39 -10.05 2.59 13.86
CA ARG A 39 -10.97 3.43 14.63
C ARG A 39 -12.40 2.91 14.59
N VAL A 40 -12.90 2.49 13.43
CA VAL A 40 -14.23 1.88 13.35
C VAL A 40 -14.28 0.53 14.08
N GLY A 41 -13.20 -0.25 14.07
CA GLY A 41 -13.11 -1.48 14.87
C GLY A 41 -13.29 -1.22 16.38
N VAL A 42 -12.73 -0.12 16.90
CA VAL A 42 -12.96 0.29 18.30
C VAL A 42 -14.43 0.67 18.52
N LEU A 43 -15.05 1.44 17.61
CA LEU A 43 -16.46 1.80 17.71
C LEU A 43 -17.40 0.58 17.67
N ILE A 44 -17.10 -0.41 16.83
CA ILE A 44 -17.82 -1.69 16.79
C ILE A 44 -17.67 -2.44 18.12
N THR A 45 -16.50 -2.34 18.77
CA THR A 45 -16.27 -2.97 20.08
C THR A 45 -17.13 -2.33 21.17
N ASP A 46 -17.22 -1.00 21.19
CA ASP A 46 -18.09 -0.26 22.12
C ASP A 46 -19.57 -0.53 21.82
N TRP A 47 -19.94 -0.59 20.53
CA TRP A 47 -21.29 -0.96 20.08
C TRP A 47 -21.67 -2.38 20.52
N ASN A 48 -20.75 -3.35 20.43
CA ASN A 48 -21.00 -4.74 20.86
C ASN A 48 -21.43 -4.79 22.32
N LYS A 49 -20.79 -4.02 23.20
CA LYS A 49 -21.20 -3.92 24.61
C LYS A 49 -22.65 -3.46 24.73
N THR A 50 -22.99 -2.36 24.06
CA THR A 50 -24.33 -1.77 24.08
C THR A 50 -25.39 -2.75 23.54
N PHE A 51 -25.06 -3.48 22.50
CA PHE A 51 -25.92 -4.51 21.93
C PHE A 51 -26.21 -5.65 22.92
N TYR A 52 -25.19 -6.18 23.59
CA TYR A 52 -25.37 -7.24 24.59
C TYR A 52 -26.11 -6.75 25.83
N ASP A 53 -25.90 -5.50 26.26
CA ASP A 53 -26.62 -4.89 27.38
C ASP A 53 -28.14 -4.77 27.05
N ALA A 54 -28.48 -4.30 25.84
CA ALA A 54 -29.87 -4.21 25.38
C ALA A 54 -30.52 -5.59 25.22
N LEU A 55 -29.76 -6.59 24.75
CA LEU A 55 -30.23 -7.97 24.64
C LEU A 55 -30.54 -8.57 26.00
N ALA A 56 -29.66 -8.36 26.99
CA ALA A 56 -29.86 -8.84 28.36
C ALA A 56 -31.08 -8.17 29.04
N ALA A 57 -31.33 -6.90 28.73
CA ALA A 57 -32.50 -6.16 29.21
C ALA A 57 -33.80 -6.51 28.47
N PHE A 58 -33.77 -7.39 27.45
CA PHE A 58 -34.89 -7.69 26.56
C PHE A 58 -35.52 -6.42 25.93
N ASP A 59 -34.72 -5.39 25.67
CA ASP A 59 -35.21 -4.13 25.09
C ASP A 59 -35.34 -4.23 23.57
N GLY A 60 -36.47 -4.79 23.12
CA GLY A 60 -36.80 -4.91 21.70
C GLY A 60 -37.00 -3.58 20.97
N LYS A 61 -37.13 -2.45 21.67
CA LYS A 61 -37.31 -1.13 21.04
C LYS A 61 -35.98 -0.52 20.61
N ALA A 62 -34.89 -0.83 21.32
CA ALA A 62 -33.54 -0.37 20.99
C ALA A 62 -32.91 -1.14 19.81
N MET A 63 -33.35 -2.39 19.59
CA MET A 63 -32.75 -3.30 18.59
C MET A 63 -32.72 -2.77 17.15
N PRO A 64 -33.81 -2.20 16.59
CA PRO A 64 -33.77 -1.70 15.21
C PRO A 64 -32.73 -0.60 14.99
N ALA A 65 -32.57 0.30 15.97
CA ALA A 65 -31.58 1.38 15.89
C ALA A 65 -30.15 0.82 15.92
N LEU A 66 -29.88 -0.15 16.80
CA LEU A 66 -28.57 -0.81 16.89
C LEU A 66 -28.23 -1.55 15.58
N ILE A 67 -29.19 -2.23 14.96
CA ILE A 67 -28.98 -2.92 13.68
C ILE A 67 -28.61 -1.92 12.58
N VAL A 68 -29.31 -0.79 12.48
CA VAL A 68 -29.00 0.24 11.49
C VAL A 68 -27.61 0.83 11.73
N GLU A 69 -27.24 1.10 12.97
CA GLU A 69 -25.91 1.60 13.33
C GLU A 69 -24.81 0.60 12.92
N PHE A 70 -25.02 -0.68 13.17
CA PHE A 70 -24.10 -1.74 12.76
C PHE A 70 -23.96 -1.85 11.24
N LEU A 71 -25.06 -1.72 10.50
CA LEU A 71 -25.03 -1.69 9.03
C LEU A 71 -24.20 -0.50 8.51
N VAL A 72 -24.29 0.66 9.16
CA VAL A 72 -23.46 1.83 8.84
C VAL A 72 -21.99 1.53 9.10
N TYR A 73 -21.63 0.92 10.22
CA TYR A 73 -20.25 0.53 10.50
C TYR A 73 -19.69 -0.46 9.47
N ILE A 74 -20.47 -1.48 9.08
CA ILE A 74 -20.06 -2.43 8.03
C ILE A 74 -19.85 -1.72 6.69
N ALA A 75 -20.77 -0.83 6.30
CA ALA A 75 -20.65 -0.08 5.06
C ALA A 75 -19.40 0.81 5.07
N LEU A 76 -19.11 1.49 6.18
CA LEU A 76 -17.92 2.31 6.36
C LEU A 76 -16.63 1.49 6.28
N VAL A 77 -16.53 0.39 7.03
CA VAL A 77 -15.33 -0.48 7.01
C VAL A 77 -15.10 -1.03 5.61
N THR A 78 -16.16 -1.53 4.96
CA THR A 78 -16.06 -2.07 3.59
C THR A 78 -15.61 -1.00 2.61
N GLY A 79 -16.17 0.20 2.71
CA GLY A 79 -15.78 1.35 1.89
C GLY A 79 -14.31 1.75 2.10
N PHE A 80 -13.85 1.82 3.35
CA PHE A 80 -12.46 2.14 3.69
C PHE A 80 -11.49 1.06 3.21
N ILE A 81 -11.82 -0.22 3.37
CA ILE A 81 -11.01 -1.33 2.85
C ILE A 81 -10.92 -1.25 1.33
N ALA A 82 -12.04 -1.04 0.63
CA ALA A 82 -12.06 -0.93 -0.83
C ALA A 82 -11.22 0.25 -1.33
N CYS A 83 -11.40 1.43 -0.75
CA CYS A 83 -10.66 2.65 -1.11
C CYS A 83 -9.17 2.54 -0.78
N GLY A 84 -8.83 2.05 0.42
CA GLY A 84 -7.45 1.83 0.84
C GLY A 84 -6.72 0.84 -0.08
N ASN A 85 -7.37 -0.28 -0.41
CA ASN A 85 -6.82 -1.27 -1.35
C ASN A 85 -6.63 -0.69 -2.76
N TRP A 86 -7.57 0.12 -3.24
CA TRP A 86 -7.46 0.77 -4.54
C TRP A 86 -6.28 1.76 -4.58
N LEU A 87 -6.17 2.65 -3.59
CA LEU A 87 -5.04 3.60 -3.50
C LEU A 87 -3.69 2.89 -3.38
N ARG A 88 -3.66 1.80 -2.63
CA ARG A 88 -2.46 0.95 -2.48
C ARG A 88 -2.02 0.37 -3.82
N LYS A 89 -2.95 -0.14 -4.64
CA LYS A 89 -2.65 -0.61 -6.01
C LYS A 89 -2.17 0.52 -6.90
N VAL A 90 -2.78 1.70 -6.82
CA VAL A 90 -2.34 2.90 -7.56
C VAL A 90 -0.88 3.25 -7.20
N LEU A 91 -0.54 3.25 -5.91
CA LEU A 91 0.83 3.48 -5.46
C LEU A 91 1.80 2.42 -6.00
N LEU A 92 1.39 1.15 -5.99
CA LEU A 92 2.17 0.02 -6.50
C LEU A 92 2.47 0.15 -7.99
N PHE A 93 1.47 0.45 -8.81
CA PHE A 93 1.68 0.64 -10.23
C PHE A 93 2.60 1.82 -10.52
N ARG A 94 2.40 2.96 -9.86
CA ARG A 94 3.25 4.14 -10.03
C ARG A 94 4.70 3.86 -9.64
N TRP A 95 4.92 3.13 -8.55
CA TRP A 95 6.26 2.82 -8.10
C TRP A 95 6.96 1.82 -9.02
N ARG A 96 6.26 0.75 -9.41
CA ARG A 96 6.77 -0.24 -10.36
C ARG A 96 7.12 0.42 -11.70
N GLU A 97 6.23 1.23 -12.25
CA GLU A 97 6.47 1.95 -13.51
C GLU A 97 7.73 2.85 -13.41
N HIS A 98 7.88 3.57 -12.31
CA HIS A 98 9.05 4.42 -12.10
C HIS A 98 10.36 3.62 -12.06
N LEU A 99 10.39 2.53 -11.28
CA LEU A 99 11.58 1.69 -11.15
C LEU A 99 11.92 1.03 -12.48
N THR A 100 10.95 0.41 -13.16
CA THR A 100 11.16 -0.24 -14.46
C THR A 100 11.73 0.76 -15.48
N ARG A 101 11.14 1.96 -15.60
CA ARG A 101 11.66 3.01 -16.50
C ARG A 101 13.09 3.42 -16.14
N GLN A 102 13.39 3.61 -14.85
CA GLN A 102 14.72 4.00 -14.40
C GLN A 102 15.76 2.91 -14.73
N PHE A 103 15.48 1.65 -14.44
CA PHE A 103 16.40 0.55 -14.71
C PHE A 103 16.57 0.30 -16.21
N GLN A 104 15.49 0.37 -16.99
CA GLN A 104 15.55 0.22 -18.44
C GLN A 104 16.37 1.33 -19.10
N GLN A 105 16.19 2.59 -18.68
CA GLN A 105 17.00 3.72 -19.16
C GLN A 105 18.49 3.55 -18.80
N ASN A 106 18.76 3.06 -17.58
CA ASN A 106 20.13 2.84 -17.12
C ASN A 106 20.83 1.67 -17.85
N TRP A 107 20.08 0.62 -18.23
CA TRP A 107 20.62 -0.54 -18.95
C TRP A 107 20.82 -0.28 -20.45
N LEU A 108 19.83 0.33 -21.11
CA LEU A 108 19.90 0.63 -22.55
C LEU A 108 20.73 1.88 -22.87
N GLY A 109 20.87 2.80 -21.91
CA GLY A 109 21.57 4.07 -22.09
C GLY A 109 23.07 3.89 -22.36
N GLY A 110 23.60 4.61 -23.35
CA GLY A 110 25.05 4.69 -23.64
C GLY A 110 25.70 3.36 -24.06
N HIS A 111 24.95 2.49 -24.74
CA HIS A 111 25.38 1.14 -25.16
C HIS A 111 25.91 0.28 -24.00
N LYS A 112 25.41 0.54 -22.79
CA LYS A 112 25.83 -0.20 -21.60
C LYS A 112 25.44 -1.67 -21.66
N HIS A 113 24.32 -2.04 -22.29
CA HIS A 113 23.98 -3.44 -22.57
C HIS A 113 25.15 -4.19 -23.22
N TYR A 114 25.74 -3.63 -24.28
CA TYR A 114 26.87 -4.24 -24.99
C TYR A 114 28.17 -4.21 -24.15
N ARG A 115 28.41 -3.13 -23.42
CA ARG A 115 29.60 -3.02 -22.55
C ARG A 115 29.53 -3.96 -21.35
N LEU A 116 28.35 -4.17 -20.79
CA LEU A 116 28.12 -5.09 -19.67
C LEU A 116 28.40 -6.53 -20.08
N GLN A 117 28.00 -6.94 -21.29
CA GLN A 117 28.34 -8.26 -21.86
C GLN A 117 29.86 -8.51 -21.89
N LEU A 118 30.65 -7.47 -22.15
CA LEU A 118 32.11 -7.56 -22.21
C LEU A 118 32.79 -7.62 -20.83
N THR A 119 32.14 -7.10 -19.77
CA THR A 119 32.70 -7.03 -18.40
C THR A 119 32.13 -8.07 -17.43
N GLY A 120 31.16 -8.87 -17.85
CA GLY A 120 30.43 -9.81 -17.01
C GLY A 120 29.03 -9.27 -16.67
N GLU A 121 28.10 -9.43 -17.61
CA GLU A 121 26.71 -9.04 -17.41
C GLU A 121 26.08 -9.92 -16.31
N PRO A 122 25.26 -9.36 -15.40
CA PRO A 122 24.49 -10.19 -14.49
C PRO A 122 23.59 -11.14 -15.29
N ASP A 123 23.47 -12.37 -14.84
CA ASP A 123 22.61 -13.36 -15.50
C ASP A 123 21.15 -12.85 -15.57
N ASN A 124 20.55 -12.92 -16.75
CA ASN A 124 19.20 -12.45 -17.12
C ASN A 124 18.84 -11.05 -16.58
N PRO A 125 19.48 -9.97 -17.08
CA PRO A 125 19.24 -8.60 -16.60
C PRO A 125 17.81 -8.12 -16.88
N ASP A 126 17.19 -8.59 -17.97
CA ASP A 126 15.79 -8.36 -18.31
C ASP A 126 14.84 -9.02 -17.29
N GLN A 127 15.11 -10.27 -16.92
CA GLN A 127 14.33 -10.98 -15.90
C GLN A 127 14.43 -10.25 -14.56
N ARG A 128 15.64 -9.82 -14.17
CA ARG A 128 15.83 -9.04 -12.92
C ARG A 128 15.06 -7.72 -12.94
N ILE A 129 15.04 -7.01 -14.07
CA ILE A 129 14.27 -5.77 -14.20
C ILE A 129 12.76 -6.04 -14.14
N ALA A 130 12.29 -7.17 -14.66
CA ALA A 130 10.86 -7.52 -14.65
C ALA A 130 10.38 -8.05 -13.30
N GLU A 131 11.09 -9.03 -12.72
CA GLU A 131 10.69 -9.78 -11.53
C GLU A 131 11.16 -9.13 -10.24
N ASP A 132 12.45 -8.79 -10.11
CA ASP A 132 12.98 -8.24 -8.85
C ASP A 132 12.40 -6.86 -8.56
N VAL A 133 12.18 -6.02 -9.58
CA VAL A 133 11.54 -4.71 -9.42
C VAL A 133 10.08 -4.86 -8.97
N ALA A 134 9.35 -5.80 -9.56
CA ALA A 134 7.98 -6.09 -9.15
C ALA A 134 7.96 -6.54 -7.69
N MET A 135 8.80 -7.51 -7.33
CA MET A 135 8.91 -8.02 -5.96
C MET A 135 9.31 -6.92 -4.97
N LEU A 136 10.29 -6.08 -5.32
CA LEU A 136 10.73 -4.96 -4.48
C LEU A 136 9.58 -3.99 -4.20
N SER A 137 8.84 -3.60 -5.24
CA SER A 137 7.72 -2.66 -5.12
C SER A 137 6.56 -3.23 -4.31
N GLU A 138 6.21 -4.50 -4.55
CA GLU A 138 5.10 -5.18 -3.87
C GLU A 138 5.41 -5.39 -2.39
N LYS A 139 6.56 -5.99 -2.07
CA LYS A 139 6.96 -6.26 -0.67
C LYS A 139 7.11 -4.98 0.14
N SER A 140 7.60 -3.90 -0.48
CA SER A 140 7.75 -2.62 0.21
C SER A 140 6.41 -1.96 0.51
N ILE A 141 5.40 -2.11 -0.37
CA ILE A 141 4.05 -1.59 -0.13
C ILE A 141 3.25 -2.52 0.80
N ASP A 142 3.54 -3.82 0.83
CA ASP A 142 2.99 -4.78 1.81
C ASP A 142 3.36 -4.43 3.26
N LEU A 143 4.48 -3.73 3.50
CA LEU A 143 4.85 -3.27 4.85
C LEU A 143 3.85 -2.28 5.46
N PHE A 144 3.06 -1.60 4.63
CA PHE A 144 2.07 -0.62 5.09
C PHE A 144 0.66 -1.23 5.25
N LYS A 145 0.58 -2.57 5.36
CA LYS A 145 -0.67 -3.31 5.59
C LYS A 145 -1.10 -3.28 7.06
#